data_AF-A0A349TGF0-F1
#
_entry.id   AF-A0A349TGF0-F1
#
_cell.length_a   1.000
_cell.length_b   1.000
_cell.length_c   1.000
_cell.angle_alpha   90.00
_cell.angle_beta   90.00
_cell.angle_gamma   90.00
#
_symmetry.space_group_name_H-M   'P 1'
#
loop_
_entity.id
_entity.type
_entity.pdbx_description
1 polymer ?
#
loop_
_entity_poly.entity_id
_entity_poly.type
_entity_poly.pdbx_seq_one_letter_code
_entity_poly.pdbx_strand_id
1 'polypeptide(L)' 'NAGEKPAATQAPDLAAADSFDFKAEVQEFEINLLKQAMEQKQFNQRKAAEFLNLSYHQLRGYLRKYDLLN' A
#
# COMPACT_ATOMS: atom_id res chain seq x y z
N ASN A 1 -11.36 8.75 22.20
CA ASN A 1 -11.20 7.28 22.23
C ASN A 1 -9.91 6.97 21.46
N ALA A 2 -9.00 6.24 22.08
CA ALA A 2 -7.62 6.01 21.64
C ALA A 2 -7.56 5.62 20.15
N GLY A 3 -6.72 6.20 19.30
CA GLY A 3 -5.28 6.21 19.48
C GLY A 3 -4.66 4.86 19.12
N GLU A 4 -5.29 4.08 18.23
CA GLU A 4 -4.66 2.90 17.63
C GLU A 4 -3.47 3.35 16.78
N LYS A 5 -2.29 3.23 17.37
CA LYS A 5 -0.99 3.29 16.71
C LYS A 5 -1.04 2.29 15.55
N PRO A 6 -0.72 2.67 14.29
CA PRO A 6 -0.68 1.67 13.23
C PRO A 6 0.38 0.66 13.62
N ALA A 7 0.00 -0.62 13.61
CA ALA A 7 0.90 -1.74 13.88
C ALA A 7 2.15 -1.54 13.02
N ALA A 8 3.30 -1.41 13.68
CA ALA A 8 4.58 -1.37 12.99
C ALA A 8 4.66 -2.63 12.13
N THR A 9 4.72 -2.47 10.81
CA THR A 9 5.12 -3.53 9.89
C THR A 9 6.53 -3.91 10.30
N GLN A 10 6.66 -4.89 11.18
CA GLN A 10 7.94 -5.51 11.48
C GLN A 10 8.40 -6.17 10.18
N ALA A 11 9.56 -5.77 9.69
CA ALA A 11 10.13 -6.39 8.50
C ALA A 11 10.24 -7.90 8.74
N PRO A 12 9.88 -8.74 7.75
CA PRO A 12 9.96 -10.18 7.92
C PRO A 12 11.41 -10.60 8.21
N ASP A 13 11.58 -11.49 9.19
CA ASP A 13 12.88 -12.10 9.49
C ASP A 13 13.15 -13.24 8.50
N LEU A 14 13.87 -12.92 7.42
CA LEU A 14 14.23 -13.90 6.39
C LEU A 14 15.15 -15.01 6.93
N ALA A 15 15.87 -14.79 8.03
CA ALA A 15 16.76 -15.81 8.59
C ALA A 15 16.00 -16.97 9.26
N ALA A 16 14.72 -16.76 9.59
CA ALA A 16 13.85 -17.75 10.21
C ALA A 16 12.99 -18.55 9.21
N ALA A 17 13.09 -18.27 7.90
CA ALA A 17 12.23 -18.87 6.88
C ALA A 17 13.03 -19.70 5.86
N ASP A 18 12.59 -20.94 5.60
CA ASP A 18 13.18 -21.82 4.58
C ASP A 18 12.87 -21.35 3.15
N SER A 19 11.80 -20.56 2.96
CA SER A 19 11.43 -19.93 1.69
C SER A 19 10.59 -18.66 1.94
N PHE A 20 10.65 -17.69 1.02
CA PHE A 20 9.97 -16.41 1.17
C PHE A 20 9.38 -15.95 -0.18
N ASP A 21 8.08 -15.69 -0.22
CA ASP A 21 7.42 -15.12 -1.40
C ASP A 21 7.53 -13.59 -1.40
N PHE A 22 8.68 -13.12 -1.88
CA PHE A 22 8.95 -11.68 -2.01
C PHE A 22 7.89 -10.94 -2.82
N LYS A 23 7.32 -11.57 -3.85
CA LYS A 23 6.37 -10.89 -4.74
C LYS A 23 5.04 -10.65 -4.02
N ALA A 24 4.54 -11.65 -3.30
CA ALA A 24 3.32 -11.53 -2.52
C ALA A 24 3.45 -10.44 -1.44
N GLU A 25 4.54 -10.46 -0.67
CA GLU A 25 4.77 -9.53 0.44
C GLU A 25 4.90 -8.08 -0.03
N VAL A 26 5.64 -7.84 -1.11
CA VAL A 26 5.73 -6.50 -1.71
C VAL A 26 4.37 -6.04 -2.26
N GLN A 27 3.61 -6.94 -2.89
CA GLN A 27 2.28 -6.63 -3.38
C GLN A 27 1.34 -6.23 -2.24
N GLU A 28 1.31 -6.97 -1.13
CA GLU A 28 0.48 -6.64 0.02
C GLU A 28 0.88 -5.31 0.67
N PHE A 29 2.18 -5.06 0.80
CA PHE A 29 2.69 -3.78 1.26
C PHE A 29 2.23 -2.62 0.38
N GLU A 30 2.38 -2.73 -0.95
CA GLU A 30 1.93 -1.71 -1.89
C GLU A 30 0.41 -1.49 -1.82
N ILE A 31 -0.39 -2.56 -1.78
CA ILE A 31 -1.86 -2.48 -1.64
C ILE A 31 -2.25 -1.73 -0.36
N ASN A 32 -1.60 -2.05 0.76
CA ASN A 32 -1.88 -1.40 2.05
C ASN A 32 -1.57 0.09 2.02
N LEU A 33 -0.45 0.50 1.41
CA LEU A 33 -0.11 1.92 1.26
C LEU A 33 -1.10 2.66 0.35
N LEU A 34 -1.47 2.04 -0.78
CA LEU A 34 -2.43 2.61 -1.72
C LEU A 34 -3.80 2.82 -1.06
N LYS A 35 -4.31 1.83 -0.32
CA LYS A 35 -5.58 1.93 0.41
C LYS A 35 -5.55 3.03 1.46
N GLN A 36 -4.51 3.07 2.30
CA GLN A 36 -4.37 4.12 3.31
C GLN A 36 -4.28 5.52 2.69
N ALA A 37 -3.52 5.69 1.61
CA ALA A 37 -3.43 6.98 0.92
C ALA A 37 -4.78 7.39 0.31
N MET A 38 -5.53 6.44 -0.26
CA MET A 38 -6.87 6.67 -0.78
C MET A 38 -7.82 7.10 0.32
N GLU A 39 -7.90 6.36 1.43
CA GLU A 39 -8.74 6.70 2.59
C GLU A 39 -8.36 8.07 3.18
N GLN A 40 -7.08 8.31 3.40
CA GLN A 40 -6.57 9.58 3.95
C GLN A 40 -6.88 10.79 3.07
N LYS A 41 -6.98 10.58 1.75
CA LYS A 41 -7.35 11.63 0.78
C LYS A 41 -8.80 11.55 0.33
N GLN A 42 -9.66 10.88 1.08
CA GLN A 42 -11.11 10.76 0.83
C GLN A 42 -11.41 10.24 -0.60
N PHE A 43 -10.67 9.22 -1.01
CA PHE A 43 -10.72 8.57 -2.32
C PHE A 43 -10.46 9.51 -3.51
N ASN A 44 -9.89 10.70 -3.27
CA ASN A 44 -9.42 11.58 -4.33
C ASN A 44 -8.09 11.07 -4.89
N GLN A 45 -8.15 10.34 -6.00
CA GLN A 45 -6.99 9.72 -6.64
C GLN A 45 -5.88 10.73 -6.99
N ARG A 46 -6.23 11.96 -7.41
CA ARG A 46 -5.21 12.97 -7.72
C ARG A 46 -4.42 13.38 -6.48
N LYS A 47 -5.12 13.66 -5.38
CA LYS A 47 -4.51 14.01 -4.09
C LYS A 47 -3.72 12.83 -3.49
N ALA A 48 -4.19 11.59 -3.69
CA ALA A 48 -3.47 10.39 -3.24
C ALA A 48 -2.17 10.19 -4.03
N ALA A 49 -2.19 10.43 -5.35
CA ALA A 49 -0.99 10.38 -6.18
C ALA A 49 0.04 11.43 -5.73
N GLU A 50 -0.40 12.68 -5.53
CA GLU A 50 0.44 13.76 -5.00
C GLU A 50 1.03 13.41 -3.62
N PHE A 51 0.22 12.82 -2.73
CA PHE A 51 0.67 12.39 -1.39
C PHE A 51 1.74 11.30 -1.42
N LEU A 52 1.61 10.35 -2.36
CA LEU A 52 2.56 9.25 -2.53
C LEU A 52 3.77 9.63 -3.40
N ASN A 53 3.88 10.89 -3.85
CA ASN A 53 4.86 11.34 -4.85
C ASN A 53 4.83 10.50 -6.14
N LEU A 54 3.62 10.11 -6.56
CA LEU A 54 3.36 9.43 -7.82
C LEU A 54 2.71 10.39 -8.81
N SER A 55 2.96 10.18 -10.10
CA SER A 55 2.05 10.71 -11.11
C SER A 55 0.68 10.03 -11.00
N TYR A 56 -0.38 10.72 -11.41
CA TYR A 56 -1.72 10.15 -11.49
C TYR A 56 -1.76 8.87 -12.33
N HIS A 57 -0.98 8.81 -13.43
CA HIS A 57 -0.89 7.63 -14.29
C HIS A 57 -0.28 6.43 -13.56
N GLN A 58 0.78 6.63 -12.77
CA GLN A 58 1.37 5.56 -11.96
C GLN A 58 0.38 5.05 -10.92
N LEU A 59 -0.26 5.94 -10.17
CA LEU A 59 -1.27 5.55 -9.18
C LEU A 59 -2.37 4.72 -9.84
N ARG A 60 -2.94 5.21 -10.94
CA ARG A 60 -3.99 4.48 -11.67
C ARG A 60 -3.50 3.13 -12.22
N GLY A 61 -2.24 3.05 -12.63
CA GLY A 61 -1.59 1.79 -13.01
C GLY A 61 -1.59 0.78 -11.87
N TYR A 62 -1.19 1.20 -10.66
CA TYR A 62 -1.22 0.34 -9.48
C TYR A 62 -2.63 -0.07 -9.07
N LEU A 63 -3.59 0.88 -9.05
CA LEU A 63 -4.97 0.57 -8.71
C LEU A 63 -5.57 -0.47 -9.67
N ARG A 64 -5.24 -0.39 -10.96
CA ARG A 64 -5.64 -1.41 -11.95
C ARG A 64 -4.88 -2.73 -11.76
N LYS A 65 -3.57 -2.69 -11.51
CA LYS A 65 -2.73 -3.87 -11.28
C LYS A 65 -3.27 -4.73 -10.14
N TYR A 66 -3.83 -4.08 -9.11
CA TYR A 66 -4.32 -4.73 -7.89
C TYR A 66 -5.84 -4.81 -7.77
N ASP A 67 -6.58 -4.52 -8.85
CA ASP A 67 -8.05 -4.57 -8.88
C ASP A 67 -8.74 -3.74 -7.78
N LEU A 68 -8.19 -2.55 -7.50
CA LEU A 68 -8.69 -1.61 -6.48
C LEU A 68 -9.61 -0.51 -7.06
N LEU A 69 -10.16 -0.71 -8.26
CA LEU A 69 -11.03 0.25 -8.96
C LEU A 69 -12.52 -0.16 -8.99
N ASN A 70 -12.89 -1.21 -8.27
CA ASN A 70 -14.27 -1.69 -8.16
C ASN A 70 -15.12 -0.80 -7.24
#